data_AF-A0AAI9GNE5-F1
#
_entry.id   AF-A0AAI9GNE5-F1
#
_cell.length_a   1.000
_cell.length_b   1.000
_cell.length_c   1.000
_cell.angle_alpha   90.00
_cell.angle_beta   90.00
_cell.angle_gamma   90.00
#
_symmetry.space_group_name_H-M   'P 1'
#
loop_
_entity.id
_entity.type
_entity.pdbx_description
1 polymer ?
#
loop_
_entity_poly.entity_id
_entity_poly.type
_entity_poly.pdbx_seq_one_letter_code
_entity_poly.pdbx_strand_id
1 'polypeptide(L)'
;MATERELRLDLAAAYRLAALFGWEDTLYTHFSARLPGDGEPRFLINPFGMMFDEVTASNLIVVDMQGNVVEGSAPANSAGFTIHSAVHLAREDAHCVLHTHTLPGMAVAACEEGLLQLNQISTEFYQRVGYHPYEGVAFDLDERERIQRSLGDNIALILQSHGLLSVGRTVADAFCIMYYLNRACEIQLAVAQLAALGGVCTIPPHLSQHACEQLMGVEHERQQVWQAWLRRLNRIDTSWQE
;
A
#
# COMPACT_ATOMS: atom_id res chain seq x y z
N MET A 1 21.30 -0.18 -4.12
CA MET A 1 19.93 -0.65 -4.43
C MET A 1 19.81 -2.08 -3.95
N ALA A 2 18.63 -2.48 -3.43
CA ALA A 2 18.40 -3.85 -3.00
C ALA A 2 18.52 -4.82 -4.17
N THR A 3 19.01 -6.02 -3.92
CA THR A 3 19.04 -7.14 -4.88
C THR A 3 17.64 -7.72 -5.07
N GLU A 4 17.42 -8.44 -6.17
CA GLU A 4 16.15 -9.16 -6.38
C GLU A 4 15.84 -10.12 -5.22
N ARG A 5 16.84 -10.82 -4.68
CA ARG A 5 16.66 -11.74 -3.54
C ARG A 5 16.14 -11.00 -2.31
N GLU A 6 16.73 -9.84 -1.98
CA GLU A 6 16.28 -9.02 -0.85
C GLU A 6 14.86 -8.51 -1.06
N LEU A 7 14.51 -8.08 -2.28
CA LEU A 7 13.16 -7.62 -2.61
C LEU A 7 12.12 -8.74 -2.53
N ARG A 8 12.47 -9.97 -2.97
CA ARG A 8 11.60 -11.14 -2.84
C ARG A 8 11.32 -11.46 -1.37
N LEU A 9 12.35 -11.42 -0.52
CA LEU A 9 12.20 -11.61 0.91
C LEU A 9 11.31 -10.52 1.54
N ASP A 10 11.63 -9.25 1.30
CA ASP A 10 10.87 -8.14 1.89
C ASP A 10 9.40 -8.16 1.42
N LEU A 11 9.15 -8.39 0.12
CA LEU A 11 7.79 -8.42 -0.41
C LEU A 11 7.00 -9.64 0.11
N ALA A 12 7.62 -10.82 0.19
CA ALA A 12 6.99 -11.99 0.81
C ALA A 12 6.64 -11.73 2.29
N ALA A 13 7.54 -11.10 3.05
CA ALA A 13 7.25 -10.69 4.42
C ALA A 13 6.09 -9.69 4.49
N ALA A 14 5.98 -8.76 3.54
CA ALA A 14 4.87 -7.81 3.49
C ALA A 14 3.52 -8.52 3.30
N TYR A 15 3.43 -9.51 2.41
CA TYR A 15 2.22 -10.33 2.27
C TYR A 15 1.87 -11.06 3.56
N ARG A 16 2.83 -11.72 4.22
CA ARG A 16 2.58 -12.42 5.48
C ARG A 16 2.21 -11.51 6.64
N LEU A 17 2.78 -10.31 6.70
CA LEU A 17 2.42 -9.31 7.69
C LEU A 17 1.02 -8.75 7.42
N ALA A 18 0.64 -8.54 6.16
CA ALA A 18 -0.71 -8.15 5.79
C ALA A 18 -1.74 -9.21 6.21
N ALA A 19 -1.45 -10.51 6.00
CA ALA A 19 -2.27 -11.60 6.51
C ALA A 19 -2.36 -11.57 8.05
N LEU A 20 -1.23 -11.42 8.74
CA LEU A 20 -1.20 -11.31 10.20
C LEU A 20 -2.01 -10.13 10.74
N PHE A 21 -2.11 -9.03 9.99
CA PHE A 21 -2.90 -7.86 10.34
C PHE A 21 -4.35 -7.88 9.80
N GLY A 22 -4.74 -8.94 9.08
CA GLY A 22 -6.08 -9.13 8.54
C GLY A 22 -6.42 -8.16 7.40
N TRP A 23 -5.46 -7.88 6.53
CA TRP A 23 -5.63 -6.95 5.40
C TRP A 23 -5.97 -7.64 4.08
N GLU A 24 -6.00 -8.96 4.05
CA GLU A 24 -6.37 -9.71 2.85
C GLU A 24 -7.85 -9.56 2.52
N ASP A 25 -8.15 -9.53 1.23
CA ASP A 25 -9.50 -9.71 0.69
C ASP A 25 -9.49 -10.92 -0.23
N THR A 26 -9.41 -12.09 0.38
CA THR A 26 -9.25 -13.39 -0.30
C THR A 26 -8.05 -13.36 -1.26
N LEU A 27 -8.29 -13.32 -2.58
CA LEU A 27 -7.29 -13.36 -3.63
C LEU A 27 -7.10 -12.01 -4.37
N TYR A 28 -7.83 -10.96 -3.98
CA TYR A 28 -8.02 -9.77 -4.81
C TYR A 28 -7.19 -8.55 -4.41
N THR A 29 -6.36 -8.66 -3.38
CA THR A 29 -5.35 -7.65 -3.03
C THR A 29 -3.98 -8.01 -3.60
N HIS A 30 -3.13 -7.01 -3.81
CA HIS A 30 -1.85 -7.21 -4.47
C HIS A 30 -0.83 -6.13 -4.10
N PHE A 31 0.43 -6.54 -3.99
CA PHE A 31 1.60 -5.73 -3.67
C PHE A 31 2.64 -5.92 -4.77
N SER A 32 3.31 -4.85 -5.19
CA SER A 32 4.38 -4.97 -6.18
C SER A 32 5.64 -4.23 -5.80
N ALA A 33 6.78 -4.77 -6.21
CA ALA A 33 8.08 -4.14 -6.05
C ALA A 33 8.84 -4.14 -7.37
N ARG A 34 9.38 -2.98 -7.77
CA ARG A 34 10.22 -2.84 -8.96
C ARG A 34 11.58 -3.51 -8.73
N LEU A 35 11.96 -4.40 -9.65
CA LEU A 35 13.27 -5.04 -9.66
C LEU A 35 14.37 -4.08 -10.14
N PRO A 36 15.61 -4.19 -9.62
CA PRO A 36 16.75 -3.45 -10.15
C PRO A 36 17.16 -3.99 -11.53
N GLY A 37 17.71 -3.12 -12.38
CA GLY A 37 18.33 -3.51 -13.65
C GLY A 37 18.34 -2.37 -14.67
N ASP A 38 19.20 -2.50 -15.69
CA ASP A 38 19.36 -1.52 -16.77
C ASP A 38 18.45 -1.78 -17.99
N GLY A 39 17.64 -2.85 -17.94
CA GLY A 39 16.72 -3.24 -19.00
C GLY A 39 15.31 -2.70 -18.82
N GLU A 40 14.36 -3.26 -19.57
CA GLU A 40 12.94 -2.94 -19.40
C GLU A 40 12.49 -3.16 -17.95
N PRO A 41 11.68 -2.26 -17.37
CA PRO A 41 11.27 -2.39 -15.98
C PRO A 41 10.46 -3.66 -15.74
N ARG A 42 10.79 -4.36 -14.65
CA ARG A 42 10.14 -5.60 -14.21
C ARG A 42 9.71 -5.48 -12.75
N PHE A 43 8.67 -6.20 -12.38
CA PHE A 43 8.04 -6.06 -11.06
C PHE A 43 7.74 -7.43 -10.44
N LEU A 44 8.04 -7.58 -9.16
CA LEU A 44 7.55 -8.69 -8.35
C LEU A 44 6.09 -8.46 -7.99
N ILE A 45 5.30 -9.54 -7.96
CA ILE A 45 3.90 -9.55 -7.47
C ILE A 45 3.52 -10.96 -7.00
N ASN A 46 2.47 -11.09 -6.19
CA ASN A 46 1.96 -12.41 -5.78
C ASN A 46 1.42 -13.21 -6.97
N PRO A 47 1.60 -14.54 -6.95
CA PRO A 47 0.88 -15.43 -7.84
C PRO A 47 -0.63 -15.38 -7.55
N PHE A 48 -1.45 -15.22 -8.59
CA PHE A 48 -2.90 -15.26 -8.43
C PHE A 48 -3.36 -16.68 -8.10
N GLY A 49 -4.26 -16.80 -7.11
CA GLY A 49 -4.74 -18.09 -6.59
C GLY A 49 -4.12 -18.52 -5.27
N MET A 50 -3.18 -17.75 -4.72
CA MET A 50 -2.63 -17.95 -3.37
C MET A 50 -3.16 -16.90 -2.41
N MET A 51 -3.46 -17.34 -1.18
CA MET A 51 -3.71 -16.45 -0.05
C MET A 51 -2.41 -15.76 0.37
N PHE A 52 -2.52 -14.62 1.05
CA PHE A 52 -1.35 -13.84 1.47
C PHE A 52 -0.47 -14.59 2.47
N ASP A 53 -1.07 -15.47 3.28
CA ASP A 53 -0.37 -16.35 4.21
C ASP A 53 0.32 -17.56 3.55
N GLU A 54 0.23 -17.72 2.23
CA GLU A 54 0.91 -18.78 1.46
C GLU A 54 2.12 -18.23 0.67
N VAL A 55 2.26 -16.91 0.56
CA VAL A 55 3.33 -16.28 -0.26
C VAL A 55 4.72 -16.54 0.34
N THR A 56 5.69 -16.87 -0.49
CA THR A 56 7.11 -17.06 -0.14
C THR A 56 7.99 -16.25 -1.09
N ALA A 57 9.25 -16.05 -0.73
CA ALA A 57 10.20 -15.34 -1.60
C ALA A 57 10.36 -16.03 -2.97
N SER A 58 10.34 -17.37 -2.97
CA SER A 58 10.48 -18.21 -4.17
C SER A 58 9.23 -18.30 -5.04
N ASN A 59 8.02 -18.18 -4.48
CA ASN A 59 6.78 -18.31 -5.25
C ASN A 59 6.26 -16.99 -5.86
N LEU A 60 6.85 -15.85 -5.48
CA LEU A 60 6.63 -14.57 -6.16
C LEU A 60 6.96 -14.67 -7.66
N ILE A 61 6.11 -14.08 -8.48
CA ILE A 61 6.27 -14.03 -9.94
C ILE A 61 6.81 -12.66 -10.37
N VAL A 62 7.38 -12.61 -11.57
CA VAL A 62 7.84 -11.36 -12.18
C VAL A 62 6.96 -11.04 -13.38
N VAL A 63 6.50 -9.79 -13.45
CA VAL A 63 5.72 -9.26 -14.56
C VAL A 63 6.44 -8.09 -15.26
N ASP A 64 6.18 -7.91 -16.54
CA ASP A 64 6.56 -6.71 -17.29
C ASP A 64 5.58 -5.54 -17.05
N MET A 65 5.83 -4.39 -17.69
CA MET A 65 4.98 -3.20 -17.55
C MET A 65 3.55 -3.38 -18.09
N GLN A 66 3.33 -4.37 -18.96
CA GLN A 66 2.03 -4.71 -19.50
C GLN A 66 1.28 -5.72 -18.61
N GLY A 67 1.92 -6.23 -17.55
CA GLY A 67 1.37 -7.23 -16.64
C GLY A 67 1.51 -8.66 -17.16
N ASN A 68 2.31 -8.89 -18.21
CA ASN A 68 2.59 -10.24 -18.67
C ASN A 68 3.60 -10.89 -17.72
N VAL A 69 3.36 -12.15 -17.34
CA VAL A 69 4.29 -12.93 -16.52
C VAL A 69 5.54 -13.27 -17.35
N VAL A 70 6.70 -12.81 -16.90
CA VAL A 70 8.01 -13.07 -17.54
C VAL A 70 8.86 -14.08 -16.76
N GLU A 71 8.60 -14.25 -15.45
CA GLU A 71 9.20 -15.31 -14.63
C GLU A 71 8.18 -15.87 -13.63
N GLY A 72 8.18 -17.20 -13.45
CA GLY A 72 7.20 -17.94 -12.66
C GLY A 72 6.18 -18.70 -13.51
N SER A 73 5.38 -19.57 -12.88
CA SER A 73 4.43 -20.45 -13.58
C SER A 73 2.96 -20.17 -13.27
N ALA A 74 2.68 -19.26 -12.32
CA ALA A 74 1.33 -18.87 -11.94
C ALA A 74 0.89 -17.62 -12.71
N PRO A 75 -0.42 -17.45 -12.98
CA PRO A 75 -0.93 -16.22 -13.56
C PRO A 75 -0.81 -15.04 -12.58
N ALA A 76 -0.76 -13.81 -13.10
CA ALA A 76 -0.96 -12.59 -12.33
C ALA A 76 -2.42 -12.13 -12.41
N ASN A 77 -2.87 -11.34 -11.44
CA ASN A 77 -4.13 -10.59 -11.57
C ASN A 77 -3.89 -9.37 -12.48
N SER A 78 -4.26 -9.48 -13.75
CA SER A 78 -4.00 -8.45 -14.75
C SER A 78 -4.69 -7.11 -14.45
N ALA A 79 -5.94 -7.14 -13.98
CA ALA A 79 -6.65 -5.92 -13.58
C ALA A 79 -5.98 -5.24 -12.39
N GLY A 80 -5.55 -6.03 -11.40
CA GLY A 80 -4.82 -5.53 -10.25
C GLY A 80 -3.51 -4.84 -10.64
N PHE A 81 -2.80 -5.39 -11.62
CA PHE A 81 -1.55 -4.80 -12.08
C PHE A 81 -1.71 -3.51 -12.90
N THR A 82 -2.88 -3.24 -13.50
CA THR A 82 -3.16 -1.97 -14.19
C THR A 82 -2.89 -0.76 -13.28
N ILE A 83 -3.38 -0.80 -12.03
CA ILE A 83 -3.19 0.27 -11.05
C ILE A 83 -1.71 0.39 -10.66
N HIS A 84 -1.03 -0.73 -10.41
CA HIS A 84 0.37 -0.76 -10.01
C HIS A 84 1.29 -0.23 -11.10
N SER A 85 1.05 -0.65 -12.35
CA SER A 85 1.78 -0.14 -13.52
C SER A 85 1.58 1.36 -13.72
N ALA A 86 0.38 1.90 -13.49
CA ALA A 86 0.12 3.34 -13.53
C ALA A 86 1.04 4.11 -12.56
N VAL A 87 1.09 3.64 -11.30
CA VAL A 87 1.86 4.26 -10.21
C VAL A 87 3.37 4.13 -10.45
N HIS A 88 3.84 2.94 -10.84
CA HIS A 88 5.24 2.71 -11.17
C HIS A 88 5.68 3.53 -12.40
N LEU A 89 4.80 3.78 -13.38
CA LEU A 89 5.12 4.66 -14.52
C LEU A 89 5.13 6.14 -14.12
N ALA A 90 4.30 6.53 -13.16
CA ALA A 90 4.20 7.91 -12.71
C ALA A 90 5.52 8.43 -12.13
N ARG A 91 6.22 7.56 -11.39
CA ARG A 91 7.26 7.95 -10.44
C ARG A 91 8.38 6.94 -10.36
N GLU A 92 9.61 7.42 -10.51
CA GLU A 92 10.82 6.60 -10.34
C GLU A 92 10.99 6.13 -8.90
N ASP A 93 10.61 6.97 -7.92
CA ASP A 93 10.73 6.67 -6.50
C ASP A 93 9.62 5.75 -5.96
N ALA A 94 8.59 5.47 -6.76
CA ALA A 94 7.58 4.45 -6.50
C ALA A 94 8.17 3.05 -6.74
N HIS A 95 9.04 2.60 -5.83
CA HIS A 95 9.68 1.29 -5.91
C HIS A 95 8.77 0.17 -5.39
N CYS A 96 7.94 0.43 -4.39
CA CYS A 96 6.96 -0.51 -3.87
C CYS A 96 5.58 0.15 -3.82
N VAL A 97 4.56 -0.60 -4.26
CA VAL A 97 3.16 -0.16 -4.28
C VAL A 97 2.32 -1.24 -3.63
N LEU A 98 1.52 -0.86 -2.63
CA LEU A 98 0.62 -1.78 -1.93
C LEU A 98 -0.83 -1.34 -2.13
N HIS A 99 -1.71 -2.27 -2.43
CA HIS A 99 -3.16 -2.02 -2.52
C HIS A 99 -3.93 -2.95 -1.58
N THR A 100 -4.91 -2.40 -0.85
CA THR A 100 -5.72 -3.16 0.13
C THR A 100 -7.20 -2.79 0.07
N HIS A 101 -8.06 -3.77 0.40
CA HIS A 101 -9.51 -3.65 0.55
C HIS A 101 -9.93 -3.86 2.01
N THR A 102 -9.28 -3.20 2.96
CA THR A 102 -9.66 -3.35 4.36
C THR A 102 -11.02 -2.71 4.62
N LEU A 103 -11.83 -3.29 5.50
CA LEU A 103 -13.10 -2.70 5.93
C LEU A 103 -12.98 -1.20 6.31
N PRO A 104 -12.06 -0.79 7.20
CA PRO A 104 -11.88 0.62 7.54
C PRO A 104 -11.43 1.47 6.33
N GLY A 105 -10.52 0.95 5.50
CA GLY A 105 -10.04 1.64 4.31
C GLY A 105 -11.15 1.91 3.29
N MET A 106 -11.93 0.88 2.95
CA MET A 106 -13.10 1.00 2.08
C MET A 106 -14.18 1.92 2.65
N ALA A 107 -14.43 1.85 3.97
CA ALA A 107 -15.41 2.72 4.62
C ALA A 107 -15.04 4.20 4.48
N VAL A 108 -13.77 4.55 4.73
CA VAL A 108 -13.27 5.92 4.54
C VAL A 108 -13.25 6.32 3.07
N ALA A 109 -12.86 5.40 2.17
CA ALA A 109 -12.87 5.64 0.73
C ALA A 109 -14.29 5.91 0.16
N ALA A 110 -15.34 5.45 0.86
CA ALA A 110 -16.72 5.71 0.50
C ALA A 110 -17.27 7.04 1.07
N CYS A 111 -16.52 7.75 1.92
CA CYS A 111 -16.92 9.05 2.45
C CYS A 111 -16.50 10.19 1.52
N GLU A 112 -17.38 11.20 1.36
CA GLU A 112 -17.11 12.40 0.55
C GLU A 112 -15.83 13.13 0.98
N GLU A 113 -15.62 13.25 2.30
CA GLU A 113 -14.47 13.97 2.86
C GLU A 113 -13.21 13.12 3.01
N GLY A 114 -13.26 11.84 2.64
CA GLY A 114 -12.13 10.94 2.75
C GLY A 114 -11.54 10.86 4.15
N LEU A 115 -10.20 10.96 4.25
CA LEU A 115 -9.47 10.86 5.51
C LEU A 115 -9.45 12.20 6.27
N LEU A 116 -10.07 12.20 7.45
CA LEU A 116 -10.13 13.34 8.34
C LEU A 116 -8.92 13.41 9.28
N GLN A 117 -8.58 14.64 9.67
CA GLN A 117 -7.50 14.94 10.61
C GLN A 117 -8.01 14.82 12.06
N LEU A 118 -8.11 13.60 12.57
CA LEU A 118 -8.76 13.28 13.86
C LEU A 118 -7.78 12.99 15.00
N ASN A 119 -6.56 12.57 14.66
CA ASN A 119 -5.54 12.17 15.62
C ASN A 119 -4.13 12.30 15.01
N GLN A 120 -3.08 12.17 15.82
CA GLN A 120 -1.70 12.32 15.37
C GLN A 120 -1.30 11.37 14.22
N ILE A 121 -1.87 10.18 14.11
CA ILE A 121 -1.58 9.26 12.99
C ILE A 121 -2.12 9.86 11.68
N SER A 122 -3.34 10.40 11.71
CA SER A 122 -3.93 11.01 10.50
C SER A 122 -3.17 12.24 9.99
N THR A 123 -2.36 12.89 10.84
CA THR A 123 -1.55 14.05 10.44
C THR A 123 -0.34 13.68 9.58
N GLU A 124 0.12 12.42 9.57
CA GLU A 124 1.16 11.97 8.61
C GLU A 124 0.71 12.17 7.15
N PHE A 125 -0.60 12.16 6.94
CA PHE A 125 -1.28 12.16 5.66
C PHE A 125 -1.83 13.54 5.25
N TYR A 126 -1.62 14.57 6.07
CA TYR A 126 -2.11 15.91 5.78
C TYR A 126 -1.50 16.44 4.48
N GLN A 127 -2.34 16.66 3.45
CA GLN A 127 -1.91 17.05 2.10
C GLN A 127 -0.88 16.10 1.45
N ARG A 128 -0.91 14.82 1.83
CA ARG A 128 -0.03 13.77 1.30
C ARG A 128 -0.78 12.52 0.82
N VAL A 129 -2.10 12.65 0.66
CA VAL A 129 -3.01 11.62 0.12
C VAL A 129 -3.71 12.20 -1.10
N GLY A 130 -3.56 11.52 -2.23
CA GLY A 130 -4.36 11.80 -3.42
C GLY A 130 -5.67 11.04 -3.40
N TYR A 131 -6.63 11.51 -4.18
CA TYR A 131 -7.94 10.87 -4.33
C TYR A 131 -8.20 10.56 -5.79
N HIS A 132 -8.65 9.34 -6.05
CA HIS A 132 -8.97 8.89 -7.40
C HIS A 132 -10.45 8.46 -7.45
N PRO A 133 -11.27 9.05 -8.33
CA PRO A 133 -12.66 8.63 -8.52
C PRO A 133 -12.79 7.17 -8.93
N TYR A 134 -13.91 6.54 -8.56
CA TYR A 134 -14.19 5.17 -8.97
C TYR A 134 -14.56 5.10 -10.47
N GLU A 135 -13.87 4.27 -11.23
CA GLU A 135 -14.12 4.09 -12.67
C GLU A 135 -14.58 2.67 -13.04
N GLY A 136 -14.78 1.79 -12.05
CA GLY A 136 -15.15 0.39 -12.23
C GLY A 136 -13.98 -0.56 -11.91
N VAL A 137 -13.97 -1.75 -12.52
CA VAL A 137 -12.85 -2.69 -12.39
C VAL A 137 -11.75 -2.29 -13.37
N ALA A 138 -10.52 -2.12 -12.88
CA ALA A 138 -9.37 -1.51 -13.57
C ALA A 138 -8.79 -2.34 -14.74
N PHE A 139 -9.59 -2.58 -15.79
CA PHE A 139 -9.15 -3.19 -17.04
C PHE A 139 -8.77 -2.16 -18.11
N ASP A 140 -9.15 -0.89 -17.93
CA ASP A 140 -8.93 0.17 -18.90
C ASP A 140 -7.54 0.81 -18.70
N LEU A 141 -6.71 0.76 -19.74
CA LEU A 141 -5.37 1.37 -19.68
C LEU A 141 -5.43 2.89 -19.68
N ASP A 142 -6.52 3.49 -20.16
CA ASP A 142 -6.70 4.95 -20.17
C ASP A 142 -6.87 5.51 -18.74
N GLU A 143 -7.26 4.66 -17.77
CA GLU A 143 -7.35 5.01 -16.34
C GLU A 143 -5.97 5.38 -15.77
N ARG A 144 -4.88 4.81 -16.32
CA ARG A 144 -3.51 5.00 -15.80
C ARG A 144 -3.13 6.47 -15.70
N GLU A 145 -3.37 7.26 -16.73
CA GLU A 145 -3.02 8.69 -16.72
C GLU A 145 -3.79 9.46 -15.63
N ARG A 146 -5.04 9.07 -15.35
CA ARG A 146 -5.86 9.70 -14.32
C ARG A 146 -5.39 9.30 -12.93
N ILE A 147 -5.03 8.03 -12.72
CA ILE A 147 -4.39 7.56 -11.49
C ILE A 147 -3.08 8.33 -11.23
N GLN A 148 -2.25 8.52 -12.25
CA GLN A 148 -1.00 9.28 -12.13
C GLN A 148 -1.24 10.73 -11.69
N ARG A 149 -2.24 11.40 -12.27
CA ARG A 149 -2.63 12.77 -11.87
C ARG A 149 -3.19 12.82 -10.45
N SER A 150 -4.03 11.86 -10.08
CA SER A 150 -4.54 11.73 -8.71
C SER A 150 -3.40 11.49 -7.70
N LEU A 151 -2.38 10.71 -8.10
CA LEU A 151 -1.21 10.45 -7.25
C LEU A 151 -0.39 11.72 -7.05
N GLY A 152 0.05 12.37 -8.13
CA GLY A 152 1.00 13.48 -8.04
C GLY A 152 2.19 13.12 -7.14
N ASP A 153 2.51 14.00 -6.19
CA ASP A 153 3.61 13.80 -5.23
C ASP A 153 3.18 13.11 -3.92
N ASN A 154 1.93 12.66 -3.83
CA ASN A 154 1.40 12.02 -2.62
C ASN A 154 2.06 10.67 -2.34
N ILE A 155 2.09 10.26 -1.07
CA ILE A 155 2.66 8.96 -0.66
C ILE A 155 1.61 7.84 -0.63
N ALA A 156 0.35 8.20 -0.81
CA ALA A 156 -0.78 7.30 -0.81
C ALA A 156 -1.92 7.83 -1.69
N LEU A 157 -2.78 6.92 -2.09
CA LEU A 157 -4.06 7.20 -2.74
C LEU A 157 -5.19 6.58 -1.94
N ILE A 158 -6.29 7.32 -1.85
CA ILE A 158 -7.61 6.76 -1.56
C ILE A 158 -8.32 6.60 -2.90
N LEU A 159 -8.56 5.34 -3.27
CA LEU A 159 -9.34 4.97 -4.44
C LEU A 159 -10.80 5.00 -4.00
N GLN A 160 -11.52 6.06 -4.37
CA GLN A 160 -12.87 6.32 -3.88
C GLN A 160 -13.78 5.11 -4.16
N SER A 161 -14.61 4.76 -3.17
CA SER A 161 -15.49 3.57 -3.21
C SER A 161 -14.78 2.22 -3.41
N HIS A 162 -13.44 2.16 -3.31
CA HIS A 162 -12.66 0.96 -3.63
C HIS A 162 -11.69 0.54 -2.51
N GLY A 163 -10.77 1.40 -2.09
CA GLY A 163 -9.78 1.01 -1.09
C GLY A 163 -8.59 1.95 -0.96
N LEU A 164 -7.49 1.43 -0.41
CA LEU A 164 -6.29 2.19 -0.12
C LEU A 164 -5.13 1.76 -1.02
N LEU A 165 -4.25 2.69 -1.35
CA LEU A 165 -2.98 2.41 -2.00
C LEU A 165 -1.87 3.22 -1.35
N SER A 166 -0.72 2.60 -1.08
CA SER A 166 0.48 3.27 -0.58
C SER A 166 1.65 3.12 -1.55
N VAL A 167 2.56 4.08 -1.52
CA VAL A 167 3.74 4.15 -2.38
C VAL A 167 4.97 4.37 -1.53
N GLY A 168 6.04 3.61 -1.77
CA GLY A 168 7.28 3.73 -1.01
C GLY A 168 8.53 3.52 -1.86
N ARG A 169 9.64 4.09 -1.38
CA ARG A 169 10.99 3.91 -1.97
C ARG A 169 11.57 2.53 -1.64
N THR A 170 11.03 1.89 -0.62
CA THR A 170 11.31 0.51 -0.21
C THR A 170 10.00 -0.18 0.19
N VAL A 171 10.03 -1.50 0.31
CA VAL A 171 8.88 -2.27 0.84
C VAL A 171 8.53 -1.83 2.26
N ALA A 172 9.53 -1.61 3.11
CA ALA A 172 9.37 -1.10 4.46
C ALA A 172 8.63 0.25 4.50
N ASP A 173 8.97 1.18 3.60
CA ASP A 173 8.30 2.49 3.52
C ASP A 173 6.83 2.31 3.15
N ALA A 174 6.56 1.61 2.03
CA ALA A 174 5.21 1.43 1.52
C ALA A 174 4.32 0.71 2.55
N PHE A 175 4.87 -0.29 3.25
CA PHE A 175 4.16 -1.06 4.27
C PHE A 175 3.89 -0.25 5.54
N CYS A 176 4.86 0.54 6.03
CA CYS A 176 4.61 1.44 7.17
C CYS A 176 3.54 2.50 6.84
N ILE A 177 3.60 3.08 5.63
CA ILE A 177 2.60 4.05 5.16
C ILE A 177 1.21 3.40 5.11
N MET A 178 1.09 2.19 4.54
CA MET A 178 -0.17 1.44 4.52
C MET A 178 -0.67 1.13 5.94
N TYR A 179 0.22 0.71 6.83
CA TYR A 179 -0.11 0.41 8.23
C TYR A 179 -0.77 1.60 8.93
N TYR A 180 -0.12 2.77 8.86
CA TYR A 180 -0.63 3.97 9.51
C TYR A 180 -1.85 4.56 8.80
N LEU A 181 -1.94 4.45 7.46
CA LEU A 181 -3.11 4.88 6.71
C LEU A 181 -4.34 4.05 7.12
N ASN A 182 -4.21 2.72 7.10
CA ASN A 182 -5.27 1.82 7.53
C ASN A 182 -5.65 2.06 9.01
N ARG A 183 -4.66 2.28 9.88
CA ARG A 183 -4.91 2.62 11.30
C ARG A 183 -5.62 3.96 11.47
N ALA A 184 -5.31 4.96 10.64
CA ALA A 184 -6.03 6.24 10.65
C ALA A 184 -7.49 6.04 10.25
N CYS A 185 -7.76 5.18 9.27
CA CYS A 185 -9.13 4.79 8.88
C CYS A 185 -9.86 4.01 10.00
N GLU A 186 -9.18 3.10 10.70
CA GLU A 186 -9.74 2.38 11.87
C GLU A 186 -10.16 3.36 12.97
N ILE A 187 -9.32 4.36 13.26
CA ILE A 187 -9.64 5.38 14.26
C ILE A 187 -10.81 6.25 13.78
N GLN A 188 -10.86 6.63 12.50
CA GLN A 188 -11.97 7.39 11.95
C GLN A 188 -13.29 6.64 12.06
N LEU A 189 -13.30 5.33 11.80
CA LEU A 189 -14.47 4.48 11.99
C LEU A 189 -14.91 4.44 13.47
N ALA A 190 -13.96 4.29 14.40
CA ALA A 190 -14.25 4.32 15.84
C ALA A 190 -14.77 5.68 16.32
N VAL A 191 -14.22 6.79 15.80
CA VAL A 191 -14.71 8.14 16.08
C VAL A 191 -16.14 8.33 15.57
N ALA A 192 -16.46 7.84 14.38
CA ALA A 192 -17.82 7.91 13.84
C ALA A 192 -18.84 7.18 14.73
N GLN A 193 -18.47 6.04 15.33
CA GLN A 193 -19.32 5.30 16.28
C GLN A 193 -19.57 6.09 17.59
N LEU A 194 -18.62 6.92 18.01
CA LEU A 194 -18.72 7.73 19.22
C LEU A 194 -19.27 9.14 18.98
N ALA A 195 -19.40 9.57 17.72
CA ALA A 195 -19.77 10.94 17.35
C ALA A 195 -21.11 11.40 17.96
N ALA A 196 -22.07 10.48 18.13
CA ALA A 196 -23.35 10.78 18.76
C ALA A 196 -23.25 11.16 20.26
N LEU A 197 -22.14 10.82 20.94
CA LEU A 197 -21.95 11.07 22.37
C LEU A 197 -21.34 12.45 22.66
N GLY A 198 -20.63 13.05 21.71
CA GLY A 198 -19.86 14.29 21.98
C GLY A 198 -19.40 15.07 20.75
N GLY A 199 -19.90 14.74 19.55
CA GLY A 199 -19.41 15.30 18.29
C GLY A 199 -18.04 14.77 17.89
N VAL A 200 -17.45 15.39 16.86
CA VAL A 200 -16.13 15.04 16.32
C VAL A 200 -15.24 16.27 16.38
N CYS A 201 -14.04 16.12 16.93
CA CYS A 201 -13.02 17.16 16.95
C CYS A 201 -11.98 16.88 15.86
N THR A 202 -11.67 17.87 15.03
CA THR A 202 -10.61 17.80 14.02
C THR A 202 -9.41 18.66 14.44
N ILE A 203 -8.23 18.22 14.06
CA ILE A 203 -6.99 18.96 14.24
C ILE A 203 -6.97 20.12 13.24
N PRO A 204 -6.77 21.37 13.68
CA PRO A 204 -6.71 22.52 12.79
C PRO A 204 -5.59 22.40 11.74
N PRO A 205 -5.79 22.91 10.50
CA PRO A 205 -4.83 22.82 9.40
C PRO A 205 -3.38 23.15 9.75
N HIS A 206 -3.14 24.22 10.51
CA HIS A 206 -1.77 24.62 10.88
C HIS A 206 -1.09 23.63 11.84
N LEU A 207 -1.84 22.95 12.70
CA LEU A 207 -1.31 21.90 13.59
C LEU A 207 -1.13 20.58 12.83
N SER A 208 -2.04 20.24 11.92
CA SER A 208 -1.86 19.09 11.03
C SER A 208 -0.62 19.24 10.17
N GLN A 209 -0.40 20.41 9.58
CA GLN A 209 0.82 20.74 8.83
C GLN A 209 2.08 20.59 9.70
N HIS A 210 2.08 21.21 10.88
CA HIS A 210 3.23 21.15 11.79
C HIS A 210 3.56 19.71 12.22
N ALA A 211 2.56 18.92 12.59
CA ALA A 211 2.75 17.52 12.97
C ALA A 211 3.19 16.66 11.78
N CYS A 212 2.67 16.93 10.57
CA CYS A 212 3.12 16.28 9.34
C CYS A 212 4.62 16.52 9.11
N GLU A 213 5.11 17.76 9.23
CA GLU A 213 6.52 18.11 9.08
C GLU A 213 7.41 17.41 10.12
N GLN A 214 6.94 17.30 11.37
CA GLN A 214 7.64 16.54 12.41
C GLN A 214 7.75 15.05 12.06
N LEU A 215 6.66 14.44 11.59
CA LEU A 215 6.62 13.03 11.18
C LEU A 215 7.49 12.78 9.94
N MET A 216 7.52 13.73 9.00
CA MET A 216 8.45 13.70 7.85
C MET A 216 9.92 13.70 8.30
N GLY A 217 10.25 14.37 9.41
CA GLY A 217 11.59 14.36 10.00
C GLY A 217 12.05 13.00 10.54
N VAL A 218 11.12 12.07 10.79
CA VAL A 218 11.40 10.75 11.38
C VAL A 218 11.07 9.56 10.46
N GLU A 219 10.87 9.78 9.16
CA GLU A 219 10.55 8.69 8.22
C GLU A 219 11.63 7.58 8.17
N HIS A 220 12.88 7.91 8.51
CA HIS A 220 13.97 6.95 8.64
C HIS A 220 13.70 5.87 9.71
N GLU A 221 12.80 6.12 10.66
CA GLU A 221 12.37 5.15 11.67
C GLU A 221 11.49 4.03 11.09
N ARG A 222 10.87 4.21 9.91
CA ARG A 222 10.07 3.16 9.23
C ARG A 222 10.87 1.87 9.04
N GLN A 223 12.17 1.99 8.76
CA GLN A 223 13.07 0.83 8.67
C GLN A 223 13.23 0.11 10.01
N GLN A 224 13.30 0.84 11.13
CA GLN A 224 13.42 0.23 12.45
C GLN A 224 12.13 -0.52 12.83
N VAL A 225 10.97 0.05 12.49
CA VAL A 225 9.66 -0.60 12.65
C VAL A 225 9.58 -1.87 11.79
N TRP A 226 10.00 -1.80 10.52
CA TRP A 226 10.05 -2.95 9.62
C TRP A 226 10.89 -4.09 10.21
N GLN A 227 12.10 -3.80 10.69
CA GLN A 227 12.94 -4.81 11.35
C GLN A 227 12.27 -5.43 12.58
N ALA A 228 11.48 -4.65 13.34
CA ALA A 228 10.71 -5.19 14.46
C ALA A 228 9.58 -6.12 14.01
N TRP A 229 8.90 -5.81 12.91
CA TRP A 229 7.90 -6.68 12.30
C TRP A 229 8.51 -7.95 11.72
N LEU A 230 9.66 -7.89 11.06
CA LEU A 230 10.37 -9.09 10.59
C LEU A 230 10.75 -10.02 11.75
N ARG A 231 11.24 -9.46 12.87
CA ARG A 231 11.48 -10.26 14.09
C ARG A 231 10.21 -10.88 14.64
N ARG A 232 9.07 -10.20 14.54
CA ARG A 232 7.76 -10.73 14.96
C ARG A 232 7.32 -11.86 14.05
N LEU A 233 7.39 -11.66 12.74
CA LEU A 233 7.02 -12.65 11.73
C LEU A 233 7.86 -13.93 11.91
N ASN A 234 9.19 -13.80 12.06
CA ASN A 234 10.09 -14.93 12.28
C ASN A 234 9.82 -15.74 13.57
N ARG A 235 9.13 -15.17 14.56
CA ARG A 235 8.69 -15.95 15.74
C ARG A 235 7.43 -16.77 15.48
N ILE A 236 6.66 -16.40 14.46
CA ILE A 236 5.38 -17.02 14.09
C ILE A 236 5.62 -18.06 12.99
N ASP A 237 6.27 -17.63 11.91
CA ASP A 237 6.55 -18.46 10.74
C ASP A 237 7.81 -17.95 10.02
N THR A 238 8.66 -18.88 9.57
CA THR A 238 9.86 -18.59 8.78
C THR A 238 9.78 -19.11 7.35
N SER A 239 8.72 -19.85 6.98
CA SER A 239 8.53 -20.43 5.64
C SER A 239 8.44 -19.38 4.54
N TRP A 240 8.09 -18.14 4.87
CA TRP A 240 8.06 -17.02 3.93
C TRP A 240 9.42 -16.71 3.30
N GLN A 241 10.52 -17.13 3.94
CA GLN A 241 11.88 -16.91 3.45
C GLN A 241 12.32 -17.90 2.37
N GLU A 242 11.55 -18.98 2.17
CA GLU A 242 11.85 -20.04 1.20
C GLU A 242 11.82 -19.55 -0.25
#